data_AF-A0A212LRW7-F1
#
_entry.id   AF-A0A212LRW7-F1
#
_cell.length_a   1.000
_cell.length_b   1.000
_cell.length_c   1.000
_cell.angle_alpha   90.00
_cell.angle_beta   90.00
_cell.angle_gamma   90.00
#
_symmetry.space_group_name_H-M   'P 1'
#
loop_
_entity.id
_entity.type
_entity.pdbx_description
1 polymer ?
#
loop_
_entity_poly.entity_id
_entity_poly.type
_entity_poly.pdbx_seq_one_letter_code
_entity_poly.pdbx_strand_id
1 'polypeptide(L)' 'MAGAPTIWVNGDMSEQISDFNGEYTLILISSKQRISLGKSLEAAREKLKELGRKILQTT' A
#
# COMPACT_ATOMS: atom_id res chain seq x y z
N MET A 1 18.01 4.05 10.25
CA MET A 1 16.73 3.29 10.21
C MET A 1 16.46 2.92 8.78
N ALA A 2 16.53 1.64 8.41
CA ALA A 2 16.17 1.20 7.07
C ALA A 2 14.65 1.41 6.90
N GLY A 3 14.27 2.48 6.21
CA GLY A 3 12.87 2.72 5.87
C GLY A 3 12.43 1.65 4.87
N ALA A 4 11.27 1.04 5.11
CA ALA A 4 10.59 0.20 4.14
C ALA A 4 10.53 0.92 2.78
N PRO A 5 10.96 0.30 1.66
CA PRO A 5 10.90 0.94 0.36
C PRO A 5 9.45 1.28 0.00
N THR A 6 9.23 2.53 -0.38
CA THR A 6 7.93 3.01 -0.86
C THR A 6 7.72 2.49 -2.28
N ILE A 7 6.66 1.70 -2.45
CA ILE A 7 6.28 1.06 -3.72
C ILE A 7 5.41 1.99 -4.56
N TRP A 8 4.51 2.72 -3.90
CA TRP A 8 3.57 3.62 -4.55
C TRP A 8 3.15 4.72 -3.60
N VAL A 9 2.84 5.90 -4.14
CA VAL A 9 2.23 7.02 -3.42
C VAL A 9 1.11 7.58 -4.29
N ASN A 10 -0.01 7.98 -3.66
CA ASN A 10 -1.07 8.65 -4.39
C ASN A 10 -0.66 10.09 -4.73
N GLY A 11 -1.30 10.70 -5.74
CA GLY A 11 -0.91 12.05 -6.22
C GLY A 11 -1.07 13.15 -5.17
N ASP A 12 -1.93 12.94 -4.18
CA ASP A 12 -2.19 13.86 -3.07
C ASP A 12 -1.27 13.62 -1.85
N MET A 13 -0.39 12.61 -1.91
CA MET A 13 0.48 12.18 -0.81
C MET A 13 -0.26 11.80 0.49
N SER A 14 -1.56 11.55 0.41
CA SER A 14 -2.40 11.10 1.52
C SER A 14 -2.28 9.58 1.77
N GLU A 15 -1.83 8.82 0.78
CA GLU A 15 -1.72 7.36 0.84
C GLU A 15 -0.41 6.88 0.20
N GLN A 16 0.22 5.89 0.80
CA GLN A 16 1.39 5.23 0.22
C GLN A 16 1.37 3.73 0.49
N ILE A 17 1.92 2.94 -0.43
CA ILE A 17 2.20 1.52 -0.22
C ILE A 17 3.70 1.39 0.03
N SER A 18 4.09 0.64 1.05
CA SER A 18 5.48 0.33 1.32
C SER A 18 5.65 -1.16 1.57
N ASP A 19 6.79 -1.71 1.19
CA ASP A 19 7.15 -3.10 1.50
C ASP A 19 7.89 -3.16 2.84
N PHE A 20 7.28 -3.82 3.82
CA PHE A 20 7.91 -4.10 5.10
C PHE A 20 8.35 -5.56 5.12
N ASN A 21 9.59 -5.80 4.70
CA ASN A 21 10.21 -7.14 4.76
C ASN A 21 9.38 -8.20 4.02
N GLY A 22 8.93 -7.88 2.80
CA GLY A 22 8.08 -8.74 1.98
C GLY A 22 6.58 -8.65 2.31
N GLU A 23 6.15 -7.78 3.22
CA GLU A 23 4.73 -7.50 3.47
C GLU A 23 4.35 -6.12 2.94
N TYR A 24 3.45 -6.10 1.94
CA TYR A 24 2.87 -4.88 1.43
C TYR A 24 1.97 -4.27 2.49
N THR A 25 2.21 -2.99 2.80
CA THR A 25 1.43 -2.24 3.77
C THR A 25 0.97 -0.94 3.15
N LEU A 26 -0.33 -0.68 3.22
CA LEU A 26 -0.91 0.62 2.89
C LEU A 26 -0.83 1.52 4.12
N ILE A 27 -0.24 2.69 3.95
CA ILE A 27 -0.13 3.71 4.97
C ILE A 27 -1.02 4.87 4.56
N LEU A 28 -2.02 5.18 5.38
CA LEU A 28 -2.87 6.35 5.27
C LEU A 28 -2.22 7.46 6.09
N ILE A 29 -1.55 8.39 5.41
CA ILE A 29 -0.77 9.44 6.03
C ILE A 29 -1.70 10.40 6.78
N SER A 30 -2.80 10.79 6.15
CA SER A 30 -3.81 11.70 6.72
C SER A 30 -4.45 11.14 8.00
N SER A 31 -4.68 9.83 8.05
CA SER A 31 -5.27 9.15 9.21
C SER A 31 -4.24 8.51 10.15
N LYS A 32 -2.94 8.55 9.81
CA LYS A 32 -1.85 7.82 10.49
C LYS A 32 -2.12 6.32 10.67
N GLN A 33 -2.91 5.72 9.78
CA GLN A 33 -3.28 4.31 9.84
C GLN A 33 -2.38 3.48 8.94
N ARG A 34 -2.17 2.22 9.33
CA ARG A 34 -1.45 1.22 8.55
C ARG A 34 -2.33 0.00 8.37
N ILE A 35 -2.43 -0.48 7.14
CA ILE A 35 -3.25 -1.63 6.77
C ILE A 35 -2.35 -2.62 6.06
N SER A 36 -2.16 -3.79 6.66
CA SER A 36 -1.45 -4.89 5.99
C SER A 36 -2.27 -5.35 4.78
N LEU A 37 -1.64 -5.30 3.61
CA LEU A 37 -2.21 -5.75 2.35
C LEU A 37 -1.84 -7.23 2.08
N GLY A 38 -0.79 -7.73 2.74
CA GLY A 38 -0.35 -9.12 2.66
C GLY A 38 1.04 -9.26 2.04
N LYS A 39 1.53 -10.50 1.97
CA LYS A 39 2.91 -10.81 1.56
C LYS A 39 3.11 -11.03 0.06
N SER A 40 2.03 -11.15 -0.69
CA SER A 40 2.05 -11.36 -2.14
C SER A 40 1.35 -10.20 -2.83
N LEU A 41 1.79 -9.86 -4.03
CA LEU A 41 1.17 -8.82 -4.85
C LEU A 41 -0.32 -9.12 -5.12
N GLU A 42 -0.67 -10.40 -5.29
CA GLU A 42 -2.06 -10.85 -5.47
C GLU A 42 -2.93 -10.58 -4.24
N ALA A 43 -2.45 -10.97 -3.05
CA ALA A 43 -3.13 -10.69 -1.78
C ALA A 43 -3.28 -9.18 -1.56
N ALA A 44 -2.23 -8.41 -1.87
CA ALA A 44 -2.27 -6.97 -1.74
C ALA A 44 -3.30 -6.33 -2.67
N ARG A 45 -3.38 -6.79 -3.92
CA ARG A 45 -4.36 -6.34 -4.89
C ARG A 45 -5.79 -6.70 -4.49
N GLU A 46 -6.01 -7.91 -3.99
CA GLU A 46 -7.31 -8.32 -3.48
C GLU A 46 -7.73 -7.45 -2.30
N LYS A 47 -6.82 -7.22 -1.34
CA LYS A 47 -7.10 -6.39 -0.18
C LYS A 47 -7.40 -4.94 -0.54
N LEU A 48 -6.67 -4.37 -1.50
CA LEU A 48 -6.94 -3.04 -2.02
C LEU A 48 -8.32 -2.96 -2.70
N LYS A 49 -8.70 -3.98 -3.45
CA LYS A 49 -10.03 -4.09 -4.06
C LYS A 49 -11.15 -4.16 -3.01
N GLU A 50 -10.97 -4.97 -1.96
CA GLU A 50 -11.90 -5.04 -0.82
C GLU A 50 -12.07 -3.67 -0.13
N LEU A 51 -10.99 -2.89 -0.04
CA LEU A 51 -11.00 -1.55 0.54
C LEU A 51 -11.59 -0.48 -0.40
N GLY A 52 -12.13 -0.87 -1.56
CA GLY A 52 -12.66 0.05 -2.58
C GLY A 52 -11.59 0.88 -3.27
N ARG A 53 -10.30 0.52 -3.13
CA ARG A 53 -9.18 1.23 -3.73
C ARG A 53 -8.83 0.58 -5.06
N LYS A 54 -9.15 1.26 -6.16
CA LYS A 54 -8.69 0.84 -7.50
C LYS A 54 -7.26 1.31 -7.73
N ILE A 55 -6.31 0.67 -7.06
CA ILE A 55 -4.88 0.87 -7.34
C ILE A 55 -4.45 -0.24 -8.31
N LEU A 56 -3.62 0.11 -9.28
CA LEU A 56 -3.05 -0.76 -10.33
C LEU A 56 -3.96 -0.98 -11.56
N GLN A 57 -4.10 0.05 -12.38
CA GLN A 57 -3.89 -0.14 -13.82
C GLN A 57 -2.58 0.58 -14.15
N THR A 58 -1.48 -0.18 -14.15
CA THR A 58 -0.28 0.21 -14.89
C THR A 58 -0.64 0.10 -16.37
N THR A 59 -0.87 1.23 -17.03
CA THR A 59 -0.68 1.35 -18.48
C THR A 59 0.80 1.46 -18.78
#